data_AF-A0AAV4CSY5-F1
#
_entry.id   AF-A0AAV4CSY5-F1
#
_cell.length_a   1.000
_cell.length_b   1.000
_cell.length_c   1.000
_cell.angle_alpha   90.00
_cell.angle_beta   90.00
_cell.angle_gamma   90.00
#
_symmetry.space_group_name_H-M   'P 1'
#
loop_
_entity.id
_entity.type
_entity.pdbx_description
1 polymer ?
#
loop_
_entity_poly.entity_id
_entity_poly.type
_entity_poly.pdbx_seq_one_letter_code
_entity_poly.pdbx_strand_id
1 'polypeptide(L)'
;MLFGAKDLDSCVAKLSFNTTMQPPTQQKCTKEWIERYRWDIIPHPAHSPDLAPSDFHLFGPLKFHLEGKKFEDEDEPIGEVRDCFSKLDANFFTQGICSLLPQWQKCIALHRDYIEK
;
A
#
# COMPACT_ATOMS: atom_id res chain seq x y z
N MET A 1 28.52 12.01 29.64
CA MET A 1 27.82 13.28 29.95
C MET A 1 28.41 14.32 29.01
N LEU A 2 27.72 15.02 28.11
CA LEU A 2 26.32 15.43 27.98
C LEU A 2 25.97 15.55 26.48
N PHE A 3 24.70 15.29 26.16
CA PHE A 3 24.06 15.47 24.85
C PHE A 3 24.11 16.92 24.36
N GLY A 4 24.35 17.11 23.07
CA GLY A 4 24.10 18.35 22.34
C GLY A 4 23.24 18.03 21.11
N ALA A 5 21.93 17.92 21.32
CA ALA A 5 20.94 17.68 20.28
C ALA A 5 20.78 18.93 19.41
N LYS A 6 21.25 18.88 18.15
CA LYS A 6 20.75 19.68 17.03
C LYS A 6 20.93 18.88 15.75
N ASP A 7 19.93 18.97 14.88
CA ASP A 7 19.85 18.34 13.54
C ASP A 7 19.40 16.88 13.49
N LEU A 8 18.23 16.62 14.06
CA LEU A 8 17.39 15.45 13.71
C LEU A 8 16.16 15.84 12.87
N ASP A 9 16.19 17.00 12.21
CA ASP A 9 15.09 17.51 11.36
C ASP A 9 15.27 17.20 9.85
N SER A 10 16.38 16.59 9.44
CA SER A 10 16.68 16.38 8.01
C SER A 10 16.20 15.02 7.44
N CYS A 11 15.61 14.15 8.25
CA CYS A 11 15.21 12.81 7.81
C CYS A 11 13.74 12.51 8.12
N VAL A 12 12.84 13.48 7.93
CA VAL A 12 11.41 13.15 7.88
C VAL A 12 11.14 12.56 6.50
N ALA A 13 11.30 11.24 6.37
CA ALA A 13 10.76 10.53 5.21
C ALA A 13 9.26 10.84 5.16
N LYS A 14 8.86 11.69 4.21
CA LYS A 14 7.47 12.13 4.08
C LYS A 14 6.66 10.93 3.60
N LEU A 15 5.93 10.30 4.52
CA LEU A 15 5.10 9.16 4.22
C LEU A 15 3.80 9.65 3.57
N SER A 16 3.51 9.15 2.37
CA SER A 16 2.27 9.43 1.66
C SER A 16 1.33 8.23 1.77
N PHE A 17 0.07 8.46 2.13
CA PHE A 17 -0.91 7.40 2.30
C PHE A 17 -1.76 7.26 1.04
N ASN A 18 -1.83 6.03 0.50
CA ASN A 18 -2.72 5.67 -0.60
C ASN A 18 -3.84 4.79 -0.05
N THR A 19 -5.10 5.22 -0.22
CA THR A 19 -6.27 4.44 0.20
C THR A 19 -7.38 4.56 -0.82
N THR A 20 -8.01 3.43 -1.13
CA THR A 20 -9.28 3.39 -1.86
C THR A 20 -10.36 4.04 -1.01
N MET A 21 -11.16 4.96 -1.57
CA MET A 21 -12.22 5.64 -0.82
C MET A 21 -13.20 4.62 -0.18
N GLN A 22 -13.26 4.60 1.15
CA GLN A 22 -14.09 3.71 1.98
C GLN A 22 -15.25 4.48 2.68
N PRO A 23 -16.30 3.79 3.19
CA PRO A 23 -17.54 4.44 3.62
C PRO A 23 -17.36 5.52 4.71
N PRO A 24 -18.32 6.46 4.84
CA PRO A 24 -18.14 7.72 5.58
C PRO A 24 -17.80 7.58 7.07
N THR A 25 -18.18 6.45 7.68
CA THR A 25 -17.97 6.17 9.10
C THR A 25 -16.51 5.97 9.47
N GLN A 26 -15.69 5.42 8.56
CA GLN A 26 -14.24 5.26 8.79
C GLN A 26 -13.47 6.57 8.55
N GLN A 27 -14.01 7.53 7.80
CA GLN A 27 -13.31 8.76 7.42
C GLN A 27 -13.07 9.74 8.58
N LYS A 28 -13.89 9.72 9.64
CA LYS A 28 -13.76 10.68 10.75
C LYS A 28 -12.54 10.38 11.62
N CYS A 29 -12.44 9.15 12.14
CA CYS A 29 -11.30 8.77 12.97
C CYS A 29 -9.99 8.82 12.16
N THR A 30 -10.01 8.43 10.89
CA THR A 30 -8.80 8.42 10.05
C THR A 30 -8.23 9.83 9.80
N LYS A 31 -9.06 10.89 9.73
CA LYS A 31 -8.59 12.27 9.54
C LYS A 31 -7.74 12.77 10.71
N GLU A 32 -8.14 12.46 11.94
CA GLU A 32 -7.40 12.86 13.15
C GLU A 32 -5.99 12.28 13.17
N TRP A 33 -5.83 11.03 12.75
CA TRP A 33 -4.51 10.39 12.63
C TRP A 33 -3.68 10.98 11.49
N ILE A 34 -4.29 11.26 10.33
CA ILE A 34 -3.57 11.89 9.21
C ILE A 34 -3.02 13.27 9.61
N GLU A 35 -3.83 14.09 10.29
CA GLU A 35 -3.43 15.40 10.78
C GLU A 35 -2.33 15.29 11.85
N ARG A 36 -2.47 14.35 12.79
CA ARG A 36 -1.48 14.10 13.85
C ARG A 36 -0.11 13.70 13.31
N TYR A 37 -0.07 12.82 12.30
CA TYR A 37 1.16 12.31 11.73
C TYR A 37 1.66 13.11 10.52
N ARG A 38 0.93 14.16 10.12
CA ARG A 38 1.23 15.04 8.98
C ARG A 38 1.46 14.24 7.69
N TRP A 39 0.66 13.20 7.46
CA TRP A 39 0.73 12.42 6.24
C TRP A 39 0.08 13.18 5.08
N ASP A 40 0.74 13.14 3.93
CA ASP A 40 0.11 13.61 2.70
C ASP A 40 -0.86 12.55 2.19
N ILE A 41 -2.07 12.98 1.84
CA ILE A 41 -3.05 12.12 1.17
C ILE A 41 -2.83 12.25 -0.33
N ILE A 42 -2.54 11.13 -0.99
CA ILE A 42 -2.55 11.08 -2.46
C ILE A 42 -4.01 10.94 -2.90
N PRO A 43 -4.53 11.84 -3.76
CA PRO A 43 -5.90 11.71 -4.25
C PRO A 43 -6.02 10.44 -5.09
N HIS A 44 -6.84 9.50 -4.62
CA HIS A 44 -7.09 8.24 -5.31
C HIS A 44 -8.49 8.23 -5.93
N PRO A 45 -8.64 7.99 -7.23
CA PRO A 45 -9.95 7.86 -7.85
C PRO A 45 -10.71 6.64 -7.30
N ALA A 46 -12.04 6.76 -7.23
CA ALA A 46 -12.89 5.67 -6.79
C ALA A 46 -12.73 4.45 -7.73
N HIS A 47 -12.77 3.25 -7.16
CA HIS A 47 -12.78 1.98 -7.90
C HIS A 47 -11.62 1.80 -8.90
N SER A 48 -10.42 2.27 -8.56
CA SER A 48 -9.22 2.15 -9.41
C SER A 48 -8.21 1.15 -8.82
N PRO A 49 -8.47 -0.18 -8.94
CA PRO A 49 -7.53 -1.21 -8.49
C PRO A 49 -6.22 -1.15 -9.28
N ASP A 50 -6.26 -0.69 -10.53
CA ASP A 50 -5.09 -0.53 -11.38
C ASP A 50 -4.09 0.48 -10.82
N LEU A 51 -4.51 1.35 -9.89
CA LEU A 51 -3.69 2.42 -9.33
C LEU A 51 -3.18 2.11 -7.91
N ALA A 52 -3.52 0.93 -7.37
CA ALA A 52 -3.13 0.52 -6.03
C ALA A 52 -2.05 -0.58 -6.11
N PRO A 53 -0.81 -0.32 -5.65
CA PRO A 53 0.25 -1.33 -5.61
C PRO A 53 -0.14 -2.61 -4.85
N SER A 54 -1.02 -2.48 -3.86
CA SER A 54 -1.60 -3.65 -3.19
C SER A 54 -2.36 -4.56 -4.16
N ASP A 55 -3.17 -3.97 -5.04
CA ASP A 55 -4.08 -4.70 -5.92
C ASP A 55 -3.39 -5.27 -7.16
N PHE A 56 -2.46 -4.52 -7.78
CA PHE A 56 -1.78 -5.00 -8.99
C PHE A 56 -0.50 -5.78 -8.72
N HIS A 57 0.18 -5.58 -7.59
CA HIS A 57 1.49 -6.18 -7.31
C HIS A 57 1.48 -7.15 -6.13
N LEU A 58 0.96 -6.73 -4.97
CA LEU A 58 1.06 -7.51 -3.73
C LEU A 58 0.09 -8.70 -3.65
N PHE A 59 -1.18 -8.49 -4.02
CA PHE A 59 -2.21 -9.53 -3.86
C PHE A 59 -2.11 -10.66 -4.89
N GLY A 60 -1.40 -10.47 -6.00
CA GLY A 60 -1.19 -11.54 -6.98
C GLY A 60 -0.43 -12.73 -6.38
N PRO A 61 0.82 -12.54 -5.92
CA PRO A 61 1.60 -13.59 -5.26
C PRO A 61 0.93 -14.17 -4.02
N LEU A 62 0.26 -13.32 -3.23
CA LEU A 62 -0.46 -13.80 -2.04
C LEU A 62 -1.61 -14.73 -2.41
N LYS A 63 -2.42 -14.38 -3.42
CA LYS A 63 -3.50 -15.25 -3.90
C LYS A 63 -2.95 -16.57 -4.42
N PHE A 64 -1.86 -16.54 -5.17
CA PHE A 64 -1.20 -17.75 -5.67
C PHE A 64 -0.69 -18.65 -4.53
N HIS A 65 -0.08 -18.06 -3.50
CA HIS A 65 0.40 -18.81 -2.33
C HIS A 65 -0.74 -19.44 -1.51
N LEU A 66 -1.91 -18.80 -1.49
CA LEU A 66 -3.11 -19.28 -0.80
C LEU A 66 -4.01 -20.16 -1.67
N GLU A 67 -3.72 -20.26 -2.98
CA GLU A 67 -4.57 -20.98 -3.93
C GLU A 67 -4.63 -22.47 -3.58
N GLY A 68 -5.84 -23.01 -3.50
CA GLY A 68 -6.09 -24.42 -3.19
C GLY A 68 -5.88 -24.82 -1.72
N LYS A 69 -5.45 -23.90 -0.85
CA LYS A 69 -5.38 -24.15 0.60
C LYS A 69 -6.77 -24.10 1.22
N LYS A 70 -7.05 -25.05 2.10
CA LYS A 70 -8.22 -25.06 2.98
C LYS A 70 -7.71 -24.91 4.40
N PHE A 71 -8.30 -23.99 5.14
CA PHE A 71 -7.95 -23.74 6.53
C PHE A 71 -9.04 -24.31 7.41
N GLU A 72 -8.63 -24.98 8.49
CA GLU A 72 -9.54 -25.54 9.49
C GLU A 72 -9.66 -24.60 10.70
N ASP A 73 -8.63 -23.79 10.94
CA ASP A 73 -8.54 -22.85 12.06
C ASP A 73 -8.39 -21.39 11.57
N GLU A 74 -8.77 -20.43 12.42
CA GLU A 74 -8.69 -18.99 12.14
C GLU A 74 -7.24 -18.45 12.18
N ASP A 75 -6.33 -19.11 12.89
CA ASP A 75 -4.92 -18.71 13.03
C ASP A 75 -4.05 -19.20 11.85
N GLU A 76 -4.44 -20.29 11.19
CA GLU A 76 -3.74 -20.85 10.03
C GLU A 76 -3.54 -19.83 8.88
N PRO A 77 -4.58 -19.09 8.41
CA PRO A 77 -4.39 -18.12 7.34
C PRO A 77 -3.47 -16.97 7.76
N ILE A 78 -3.42 -16.60 9.05
CA ILE A 78 -2.50 -15.57 9.56
C ILE A 78 -1.05 -16.06 9.43
N GLY A 79 -0.79 -17.32 9.80
CA GLY A 79 0.51 -17.96 9.63
C GLY A 79 0.96 -17.98 8.17
N GLU A 80 0.07 -18.41 7.27
CA GLU A 80 0.36 -18.49 5.84
C GLU A 80 0.64 -17.15 5.19
N VAL A 81 -0.10 -16.11 5.57
CA VAL A 81 0.17 -14.74 5.12
C VAL A 81 1.55 -14.30 5.62
N ARG A 82 1.88 -14.52 6.90
CA ARG A 82 3.21 -14.16 7.44
C ARG A 82 4.33 -14.90 6.71
N ASP A 83 4.13 -16.17 6.40
CA ASP A 83 5.09 -17.01 5.67
C ASP A 83 5.22 -16.60 4.20
N CYS A 84 4.15 -16.11 3.59
CA CYS A 84 4.23 -15.52 2.26
C CYS A 84 5.08 -14.25 2.28
N PHE A 85 4.83 -13.36 3.24
CA PHE A 85 5.54 -12.07 3.33
C PHE A 85 7.00 -12.23 3.73
N SER A 86 7.34 -13.24 4.53
CA SER A 86 8.75 -13.51 4.90
C SER A 86 9.62 -13.95 3.72
N LYS A 87 8.99 -14.44 2.65
CA LYS A 87 9.65 -14.86 1.40
C LYS A 87 9.79 -13.71 0.39
N LEU A 88 9.07 -12.60 0.58
CA LEU A 88 9.16 -11.44 -0.29
C LEU A 88 10.38 -10.60 0.09
N ASP A 89 11.19 -10.25 -0.90
CA ASP A 89 12.38 -9.42 -0.69
C ASP A 89 12.05 -7.91 -0.75
N ALA A 90 12.95 -7.06 -0.23
CA ALA A 90 12.79 -5.61 -0.27
C ALA A 90 12.66 -5.04 -1.70
N ASN A 91 13.36 -5.65 -2.67
CA ASN A 91 13.27 -5.28 -4.07
C ASN A 91 11.89 -5.59 -4.67
N PHE A 92 11.19 -6.65 -4.25
CA PHE A 92 9.79 -6.88 -4.60
C PHE A 92 8.91 -5.68 -4.24
N PHE A 93 8.98 -5.19 -2.99
CA PHE A 93 8.18 -4.03 -2.58
C PHE A 93 8.59 -2.75 -3.32
N THR A 94 9.90 -2.56 -3.52
CA THR A 94 10.43 -1.42 -4.27
C THR A 94 9.90 -1.41 -5.70
N GLN A 95 9.90 -2.56 -6.38
CA GLN A 95 9.35 -2.69 -7.74
C GLN A 95 7.85 -2.35 -7.80
N GLY A 96 7.06 -2.80 -6.83
CA GLY A 96 5.63 -2.49 -6.76
C GLY A 96 5.36 -0.98 -6.64
N ILE A 97 6.13 -0.29 -5.79
CA ILE A 97 6.03 1.16 -5.62
C ILE A 97 6.55 1.90 -6.86
N CYS A 98 7.69 1.50 -7.42
CA CYS A 98 8.25 2.12 -8.62
C CYS A 98 7.35 1.93 -9.86
N SER A 99 6.57 0.85 -9.91
CA SER A 99 5.61 0.57 -10.97
C SER A 99 4.37 1.48 -10.93
N LEU A 100 4.19 2.28 -9.87
CA LEU A 100 3.10 3.24 -9.78
C LEU A 100 3.20 4.36 -10.83
N LEU A 101 4.41 4.85 -11.10
CA LEU A 101 4.66 5.90 -12.10
C LEU A 101 4.26 5.48 -13.52
N PRO A 102 4.73 4.34 -14.07
CA PRO A 102 4.31 3.91 -15.41
C PRO A 102 2.82 3.59 -15.47
N GLN A 103 2.24 3.11 -14.37
CA GLN A 103 0.80 2.84 -14.28
C GLN A 103 -0.02 4.14 -14.36
N TRP A 104 0.42 5.21 -13.68
CA TRP A 104 -0.19 6.54 -13.79
C TRP A 104 -0.10 7.10 -15.21
N GLN A 105 1.04 6.94 -15.86
CA GLN A 105 1.22 7.36 -17.26
C GLN A 105 0.26 6.62 -18.20
N LYS A 106 0.07 5.31 -18.00
CA LYS A 106 -0.91 4.52 -18.76
C LYS A 106 -2.34 5.00 -18.53
N CYS A 107 -2.75 5.25 -17.28
CA CYS A 107 -4.08 5.79 -16.98
C CYS A 107 -4.33 7.16 -17.64
N ILE A 108 -3.31 8.02 -17.69
CA ILE A 108 -3.41 9.33 -18.36
C ILE A 108 -3.56 9.14 -19.87
N ALA A 109 -2.76 8.26 -20.47
CA ALA A 109 -2.81 7.98 -21.91
C ALA A 109 -4.17 7.40 -22.35
N LEU A 110 -4.76 6.55 -21.52
CA LEU A 110 -6.07 5.93 -21.75
C LEU A 110 -7.25 6.85 -21.40
N HIS A 111 -7.05 8.15 -21.15
CA HIS A 111 -8.12 9.08 -20.78
C HIS A 111 -8.99 8.62 -19.59
N ARG A 112 -8.40 7.87 -18.64
CA ARG A 112 -9.07 7.22 -17.49
C ARG A 112 -9.90 5.97 -17.81
N ASP A 113 -9.75 5.37 -18.99
CA ASP A 113 -10.22 4.00 -19.21
C ASP A 113 -9.35 2.98 -18.47
N TYR A 114 -9.93 1.81 -18.17
CA TYR A 114 -9.30 0.74 -17.41
C TYR A 114 -8.03 0.23 -18.09
N ILE A 115 -6.98 -0.06 -17.31
CA ILE A 115 -5.76 -0.67 -17.84
C ILE A 115 -6.01 -2.17 -17.95
N GLU A 116 -6.15 -2.67 -19.18
CA GLU A 116 -6.12 -4.12 -19.42
C GLU A 116 -4.75 -4.69 -19.03
N LYS A 117 -4.77 -5.82 -18.32
CA LYS A 117 -3.57 -6.53 -17.82
C LYS A 117 -3.03 -7.52 -18.84
#